data_AF-A0A2A5T7A0-F1
#
_entry.id   AF-A0A2A5T7A0-F1
#
_cell.length_a   1.000
_cell.length_b   1.000
_cell.length_c   1.000
_cell.angle_alpha   90.00
_cell.angle_beta   90.00
_cell.angle_gamma   90.00
#
_symmetry.space_group_name_H-M   'P 1'
#
loop_
_entity.id
_entity.type
_entity.pdbx_description
1 polymer ?
#
loop_
_entity_poly.entity_id
_entity_poly.type
_entity_poly.pdbx_seq_one_letter_code
_entity_poly.pdbx_strand_id
1 'polypeptide(L)' 'MISIKVTMVNVVDRKPVSEMTDELWGYLSGEKGYISGPLEREFADKGVTRITGVK' A
#
# COMPACT_ATOMS: atom_id res chain seq x y z
N MET A 1 -6.76 14.18 -3.52
CA MET A 1 -5.30 14.22 -3.31
C MET A 1 -4.73 12.92 -3.87
N ILE A 2 -3.76 12.99 -4.79
CA ILE A 2 -3.14 11.82 -5.42
C ILE A 2 -1.67 11.85 -4.99
N SER A 3 -1.20 10.80 -4.33
CA SER A 3 0.21 10.63 -3.95
C SER A 3 0.84 9.56 -4.85
N ILE A 4 2.03 9.84 -5.39
CA ILE A 4 2.75 8.94 -6.30
C ILE A 4 4.18 8.82 -5.81
N LYS A 5 4.64 7.59 -5.57
CA LYS A 5 6.04 7.27 -5.29
C LYS A 5 6.49 6.16 -6.22
N VAL A 6 7.56 6.41 -6.95
CA VAL A 6 8.16 5.45 -7.88
C VAL A 6 9.33 4.79 -7.18
N THR A 7 9.37 3.46 -7.20
CA THR A 7 10.47 2.68 -6.62
C THR A 7 11.13 1.82 -7.70
N MET A 8 12.46 1.69 -7.62
CA MET A 8 13.24 0.93 -8.59
C MET A 8 12.97 -0.57 -8.42
N VAL A 9 12.70 -1.25 -9.54
CA VAL A 9 12.19 -2.64 -9.61
C VAL A 9 13.02 -3.69 -8.87
N ASN A 10 14.31 -3.41 -8.61
CA ASN A 10 15.20 -4.39 -7.98
C ASN A 10 15.04 -4.46 -6.45
N VAL A 11 14.43 -3.45 -5.83
CA VAL A 11 14.17 -3.46 -4.40
C VAL A 11 12.77 -4.03 -4.21
N VAL A 12 12.66 -5.20 -3.57
CA VAL A 12 11.40 -5.70 -3.02
C VAL A 12 11.02 -4.75 -1.88
N ASP A 13 10.38 -3.67 -2.25
CA ASP A 13 10.26 -2.51 -1.39
C ASP A 13 8.83 -2.42 -0.86
N ARG A 14 8.61 -3.07 0.29
CA ARG A 14 7.40 -2.91 1.09
C ARG A 14 7.43 -1.63 1.93
N LYS A 15 8.64 -1.12 2.24
CA LYS A 15 8.87 0.12 2.99
C LYS A 15 8.26 1.36 2.35
N PRO A 16 8.42 1.64 1.03
CA PRO A 16 7.86 2.84 0.45
C PRO A 16 6.33 2.83 0.45
N VAL A 17 5.70 1.65 0.41
CA VAL A 17 4.24 1.54 0.52
C VAL A 17 3.78 1.86 1.94
N SER A 18 4.48 1.34 2.96
CA SER A 18 4.27 1.73 4.36
C SER A 18 4.38 3.25 4.56
N GLU A 19 5.46 3.86 4.08
CA GLU A 19 5.70 5.32 4.19
C GLU A 19 4.65 6.14 3.43
N MET A 20 4.19 5.70 2.26
CA MET A 20 3.13 6.39 1.51
C MET A 20 1.80 6.40 2.26
N THR A 21 1.52 5.36 3.05
CA THR A 21 0.27 5.26 3.81
C THR A 21 0.28 6.04 5.11
N ASP A 22 1.43 6.52 5.60
CA ASP A 22 1.48 7.40 6.78
C ASP A 22 0.73 8.72 6.56
N GLU A 23 0.74 9.22 5.33
CA GLU A 23 0.07 10.46 4.92
C GLU A 23 -1.26 10.21 4.19
N LEU A 24 -1.67 8.95 4.02
CA LEU A 24 -2.86 8.56 3.27
C LEU A 24 -3.95 8.06 4.20
N TRP A 25 -5.18 8.52 3.99
CA TRP A 25 -6.39 7.99 4.63
C TRP A 25 -7.38 7.61 3.53
N GLY A 26 -8.00 6.43 3.62
CA GLY A 26 -8.96 5.95 2.61
C GLY A 26 -8.56 4.64 1.96
N TYR A 27 -8.54 4.57 0.63
CA TYR A 27 -8.41 3.30 -0.10
C TYR A 27 -7.08 3.18 -0.85
N LEU A 28 -6.43 2.03 -0.70
CA LEU A 28 -5.24 1.66 -1.47
C LEU A 28 -5.60 0.56 -2.48
N SER A 29 -5.41 0.83 -3.76
CA SER A 29 -5.52 -0.18 -4.82
C SER A 29 -4.12 -0.64 -5.22
N GLY A 30 -3.91 -1.96 -5.30
CA GLY A 30 -2.63 -2.54 -5.69
C GLY A 30 -2.79 -3.98 -6.16
N GLU A 31 -1.82 -4.46 -6.93
CA GLU A 31 -1.86 -5.80 -7.51
C GLU A 31 -1.96 -6.89 -6.42
N LYS A 32 -2.72 -7.95 -6.68
CA LYS A 32 -2.89 -9.05 -5.75
C LYS A 32 -1.53 -9.73 -5.50
N GLY A 33 -1.21 -9.98 -4.23
CA GLY A 33 0.07 -10.60 -3.84
C GLY A 33 1.25 -9.63 -3.67
N TYR A 34 1.12 -8.37 -4.05
CA TYR A 34 2.19 -7.36 -3.89
C TYR A 34 2.38 -6.93 -2.42
N ILE A 35 1.27 -6.82 -1.68
CA ILE A 35 1.27 -6.44 -0.26
C ILE A 35 1.16 -7.72 0.58
N SER A 36 2.08 -7.89 1.53
CA SER A 36 2.08 -8.99 2.49
C SER A 36 1.12 -8.76 3.65
N GLY A 37 0.62 -9.83 4.26
CA GLY A 37 -0.28 -9.77 5.42
C GLY A 37 0.15 -8.81 6.56
N PRO A 38 1.43 -8.75 6.98
CA PRO A 38 1.87 -7.78 7.99
C PRO A 38 1.64 -6.32 7.57
N LEU A 39 1.85 -6.03 6.28
CA LEU A 39 1.70 -4.70 5.71
C LEU A 39 0.22 -4.33 5.50
N GLU A 40 -0.63 -5.31 5.20
CA GLU A 40 -2.09 -5.11 5.19
C GLU A 40 -2.63 -4.74 6.58
N ARG A 41 -2.10 -5.38 7.63
CA ARG A 41 -2.46 -5.06 9.01
C ARG A 41 -2.05 -3.64 9.38
N GLU A 42 -0.83 -3.25 9.01
CA GLU A 42 -0.33 -1.90 9.22
C GLU A 42 -1.21 -0.84 8.54
N PHE A 43 -1.72 -1.12 7.33
CA PHE A 43 -2.67 -0.23 6.66
C PHE A 43 -4.00 -0.15 7.38
N ALA A 44 -4.54 -1.27 7.87
CA ALA A 44 -5.77 -1.27 8.64
C ALA A 44 -5.62 -0.45 9.94
N ASP A 45 -4.48 -0.57 10.63
CA ASP A 45 -4.16 0.21 11.84
C ASP A 45 -4.06 1.73 11.54
N LYS A 46 -3.64 2.09 10.33
CA LYS A 46 -3.59 3.48 9.82
C LYS A 46 -4.92 3.99 9.22
N GLY A 47 -5.98 3.17 9.22
CA GLY A 47 -7.27 3.53 8.61
C GLY A 47 -7.29 3.48 7.08
N VAL A 48 -6.33 2.80 6.47
CA VAL A 48 -6.24 2.57 5.02
C VAL A 48 -6.82 1.20 4.69
N THR A 49 -7.90 1.19 3.91
CA THR A 49 -8.55 -0.04 3.43
C THR A 49 -7.96 -0.45 2.08
N ARG A 50 -7.34 -1.63 2.02
CA ARG A 50 -6.86 -2.19 0.75
C ARG A 50 -8.04 -2.70 -0.08
N ILE A 51 -8.17 -2.21 -1.31
CA ILE A 51 -9.09 -2.77 -2.30
C ILE A 51 -8.31 -3.77 -3.15
N THR A 52 -8.73 -5.04 -3.11
CA THR A 52 -8.22 -6.08 -4.02
C THR A 52 -9.38 -6.70 -4.78
N GLY A 53 -9.21 -6.90 -6.08
CA GLY A 53 -10.26 -7.47 -6.93
C GLY A 53 -11.26 -6.43 -7.42
N VAL A 54 -10.86 -5.64 -8.41
CA VAL A 54 -11.83 -5.24 -9.43
C VAL A 54 -12.07 -6.50 -10.27
N LYS A 55 -13.32 -6.97 -10.34
CA LYS A 55 -13.71 -8.08 -11.21
C LYS A 55 -13.75 -7.60 -12.65
#